data_AF-A0A517MV34-F1
#
_entry.id   AF-A0A517MV34-F1
#
_cell.length_a   1.000
_cell.length_b   1.000
_cell.length_c   1.000
_cell.angle_alpha   90.00
_cell.angle_beta   90.00
_cell.angle_gamma   90.00
#
_symmetry.space_group_name_H-M   'P 1'
#
loop_
_entity.id
_entity.type
_entity.pdbx_description
1 polymer ?
#
loop_
_entity_poly.entity_id
_entity_poly.type
_entity_poly.pdbx_seq_one_letter_code
_entity_poly.pdbx_strand_id
1 'polypeptide(L)'
;MPDEPQIQLGPFHFKPAAVRMRGKPELEEWRGPLQFALWCQRASPWWIGDMINAGEDMFGEEFGEVCGDTLSTEMVSRYASIARRVPPENRRPNLSWSAHATVARLPSAQQRRMLAEAEKRGLNSEELRKRVQAMVKELEG
;
A
#
# COMPACT_ATOMS: atom_id res chain seq x y z
N MET A 1 -30.49 6.09 -0.06
CA MET A 1 -29.04 6.09 0.18
C MET A 1 -28.46 5.12 -0.83
N PRO A 2 -27.34 5.42 -1.51
CA PRO A 2 -26.67 4.39 -2.30
C PRO A 2 -26.38 3.20 -1.38
N ASP A 3 -26.50 1.99 -1.91
CA ASP A 3 -26.19 0.79 -1.15
C ASP A 3 -24.75 0.89 -0.60
N GLU A 4 -24.59 0.53 0.67
CA GLU A 4 -23.27 0.51 1.31
C GLU A 4 -22.35 -0.40 0.50
N PRO A 5 -21.15 0.07 0.09
CA PRO A 5 -20.26 -0.73 -0.74
C PRO A 5 -19.88 -2.02 0.01
N GLN A 6 -20.03 -3.15 -0.68
CA GLN A 6 -19.74 -4.46 -0.10
C GLN A 6 -18.98 -5.35 -1.07
N ILE A 7 -18.16 -6.23 -0.50
CA ILE A 7 -17.44 -7.28 -1.22
C ILE A 7 -17.82 -8.62 -0.58
N GLN A 8 -18.16 -9.61 -1.40
CA GLN A 8 -18.50 -10.95 -0.91
C GLN A 8 -17.41 -11.95 -1.30
N LEU A 9 -16.91 -12.72 -0.33
CA LEU A 9 -16.02 -13.85 -0.54
C LEU A 9 -16.57 -15.09 0.18
N GLY A 10 -17.20 -15.98 -0.58
CA GLY A 10 -17.92 -17.12 -0.01
C GLY A 10 -19.01 -16.67 0.97
N PRO A 11 -19.04 -17.17 2.21
CA PRO A 11 -20.03 -16.76 3.21
C PRO A 11 -19.71 -15.42 3.89
N PHE A 12 -18.57 -14.78 3.60
CA PHE A 12 -18.12 -13.54 4.22
C PHE A 12 -18.51 -12.32 3.38
N HIS A 13 -19.14 -11.33 4.02
CA HIS A 13 -19.56 -10.05 3.44
C HIS A 13 -18.76 -8.94 4.11
N PHE A 14 -17.81 -8.38 3.38
CA PHE A 14 -16.99 -7.25 3.79
C PHE A 14 -17.76 -5.96 3.57
N LYS A 15 -17.87 -5.17 4.62
CA LYS A 15 -18.41 -3.81 4.67
C LYS A 15 -17.29 -2.86 5.08
N PRO A 16 -17.45 -1.53 4.92
CA PRO A 16 -16.41 -0.55 5.24
C PRO A 16 -15.81 -0.68 6.64
N ALA A 17 -16.60 -1.07 7.65
CA ALA A 17 -16.15 -1.20 9.04
C ALA A 17 -16.54 -2.53 9.71
N ALA A 18 -16.92 -3.55 8.93
CA ALA A 18 -17.34 -4.84 9.49
C ALA A 18 -17.20 -5.99 8.48
N VAL A 19 -17.11 -7.21 8.99
CA VAL A 19 -17.32 -8.43 8.20
C VAL A 19 -18.51 -9.18 8.79
N ARG A 20 -19.47 -9.57 7.96
CA ARG A 20 -20.62 -10.40 8.34
C ARG A 20 -20.51 -11.78 7.71
N MET A 21 -20.91 -12.80 8.44
CA MET A 21 -20.91 -14.18 7.95
C MET A 21 -22.34 -14.65 7.73
N ARG A 22 -22.57 -15.35 6.62
CA ARG A 22 -23.83 -16.07 6.40
C ARG A 22 -23.76 -17.42 7.12
N GLY A 23 -24.55 -17.59 8.16
CA GLY A 23 -24.57 -18.83 8.95
C GLY A 23 -23.25 -19.05 9.71
N LYS A 24 -22.79 -20.31 9.76
CA LYS A 24 -21.54 -20.72 10.41
C LYS A 24 -20.60 -21.31 9.34
N PRO A 25 -19.67 -20.53 8.79
CA PRO A 25 -18.69 -21.03 7.83
C PRO A 25 -17.83 -22.14 8.43
N GLU A 26 -17.49 -23.14 7.63
CA GLU A 26 -16.53 -24.18 7.99
C GLU A 26 -15.13 -23.57 8.15
N LEU A 27 -14.30 -24.14 9.02
CA LEU A 27 -12.99 -23.58 9.36
C LEU A 27 -12.09 -23.35 8.13
N GLU A 28 -12.19 -24.22 7.13
CA GLU A 28 -11.40 -24.14 5.88
C GLU A 28 -11.75 -22.90 5.04
N GLU A 29 -12.99 -22.40 5.14
CA GLU A 29 -13.48 -21.24 4.37
C GLU A 29 -12.90 -19.91 4.88
N TRP A 30 -12.26 -19.88 6.05
CA TRP A 30 -11.75 -18.64 6.67
C TRP A 30 -10.45 -18.15 6.06
N ARG A 31 -9.60 -19.06 5.56
CA ARG A 31 -8.23 -18.74 5.15
C ARG A 31 -8.20 -17.71 4.02
N GLY A 32 -8.99 -17.93 2.98
CA GLY A 32 -9.04 -17.05 1.80
C GLY A 32 -9.49 -15.62 2.14
N PRO A 33 -10.68 -15.43 2.74
CA PRO A 33 -11.18 -14.12 3.17
C PRO A 33 -10.23 -13.37 4.11
N LEU A 34 -9.61 -14.07 5.07
CA LEU A 34 -8.61 -13.46 5.96
C LEU A 34 -7.36 -12.99 5.19
N GLN A 35 -6.85 -13.84 4.29
CA GLN A 35 -5.72 -13.48 3.42
C GLN A 35 -6.05 -12.29 2.52
N PHE A 36 -7.27 -12.25 1.97
CA PHE A 36 -7.75 -11.13 1.16
C PHE A 36 -7.81 -9.83 1.96
N ALA A 37 -8.37 -9.86 3.18
CA ALA A 37 -8.44 -8.68 4.05
C ALA A 37 -7.03 -8.13 4.36
N LEU A 38 -6.09 -9.01 4.67
CA LEU A 38 -4.68 -8.66 4.89
C LEU A 38 -4.02 -8.10 3.63
N TRP A 39 -4.36 -8.64 2.45
CA TRP A 39 -3.86 -8.13 1.17
C TRP A 39 -4.42 -6.73 0.88
N CYS A 40 -5.73 -6.52 1.00
CA CYS A 40 -6.37 -5.20 0.86
C CYS A 40 -5.76 -4.16 1.81
N GLN A 41 -5.51 -4.52 3.07
CA GLN A 41 -4.88 -3.64 4.05
C GLN A 41 -3.48 -3.17 3.59
N ARG A 42 -2.69 -4.05 2.97
CA ARG A 42 -1.36 -3.70 2.45
C ARG A 42 -1.40 -3.03 1.08
N ALA A 43 -2.40 -3.34 0.27
CA ALA A 43 -2.54 -2.87 -1.11
C ALA A 43 -3.21 -1.49 -1.20
N SER A 44 -4.11 -1.14 -0.27
CA SER A 44 -4.89 0.09 -0.36
C SER A 44 -4.07 1.39 -0.46
N PRO A 45 -2.93 1.57 0.24
CA PRO A 45 -2.07 2.74 0.03
C PRO A 45 -1.54 2.85 -1.40
N TRP A 46 -1.24 1.72 -2.05
CA TRP A 46 -0.77 1.68 -3.43
C TRP A 46 -1.88 2.02 -4.40
N TRP A 47 -3.07 1.44 -4.22
CA TRP A 47 -4.21 1.76 -5.07
C TRP A 47 -4.55 3.25 -5.01
N ILE A 48 -4.57 3.85 -3.82
CA ILE A 48 -4.81 5.28 -3.66
C ILE A 48 -3.72 6.08 -4.39
N GLY A 49 -2.44 5.80 -4.14
CA GLY A 49 -1.34 6.53 -4.77
C GLY A 49 -1.27 6.36 -6.29
N ASP A 50 -1.53 5.16 -6.80
CA ASP A 50 -1.53 4.86 -8.24
C ASP A 50 -2.71 5.53 -8.94
N MET A 51 -3.90 5.51 -8.34
CA MET A 51 -5.06 6.23 -8.87
C MET A 51 -4.82 7.73 -8.90
N ILE A 52 -4.19 8.29 -7.86
CA ILE A 52 -3.85 9.71 -7.85
C ILE A 52 -2.88 10.04 -8.98
N ASN A 53 -1.77 9.32 -9.06
CA ASN A 53 -0.74 9.58 -10.08
C ASN A 53 -1.31 9.42 -11.49
N ALA A 54 -2.07 8.36 -11.76
CA ALA A 54 -2.66 8.13 -13.06
C ALA A 54 -3.70 9.19 -13.42
N GLY A 55 -4.52 9.62 -12.45
CA GLY A 55 -5.50 10.68 -12.65
C GLY A 55 -4.86 12.03 -12.95
N GLU A 56 -3.83 12.42 -12.18
CA GLU A 56 -3.02 13.62 -12.44
C GLU A 56 -2.36 13.57 -13.82
N ASP A 57 -1.77 12.42 -14.20
CA ASP A 57 -1.09 12.26 -15.49
C ASP A 57 -2.07 12.34 -16.68
N MET A 58 -3.31 11.88 -16.52
CA MET A 58 -4.32 11.87 -17.59
C MET A 58 -5.11 13.17 -17.70
N PHE A 59 -5.46 13.81 -16.58
CA PHE A 59 -6.44 14.90 -16.56
C PHE A 59 -5.94 16.19 -15.89
N GLY A 60 -4.75 16.19 -15.28
CA GLY A 60 -4.16 17.39 -14.68
C GLY A 60 -5.02 18.02 -13.59
N GLU A 61 -5.34 19.31 -13.75
CA GLU A 61 -6.08 20.11 -12.76
C GLU A 61 -7.50 19.59 -12.50
N GLU A 62 -8.19 19.07 -13.52
CA GLU A 62 -9.55 18.54 -13.39
C GLU A 62 -9.62 17.34 -12.41
N PHE A 63 -8.56 16.52 -12.36
CA PHE A 63 -8.49 15.42 -11.40
C PHE A 63 -8.22 15.92 -9.97
N GLY A 64 -7.62 17.10 -9.82
CA GLY A 64 -7.43 17.77 -8.54
C GLY A 64 -8.75 18.07 -7.85
N GLU A 65 -9.79 18.44 -8.60
CA GLU A 65 -11.15 18.66 -8.08
C GLU A 65 -11.75 17.36 -7.53
N VAL A 66 -11.66 16.27 -8.29
CA VAL A 66 -12.13 14.93 -7.87
C VAL A 66 -11.43 14.46 -6.58
N CYS A 67 -10.11 14.70 -6.50
CA CYS A 67 -9.33 14.40 -5.30
C CYS A 67 -9.77 15.26 -4.11
N GLY A 68 -10.01 16.57 -4.31
CA GLY A 68 -10.38 17.50 -3.25
C GLY A 68 -11.68 17.14 -2.53
N ASP A 69 -12.63 16.55 -3.25
CA ASP A 69 -13.91 16.10 -2.68
C ASP A 69 -13.80 14.78 -1.91
N THR A 70 -12.78 13.95 -2.20
CA THR A 70 -12.67 12.58 -1.70
C THR A 70 -11.53 12.38 -0.69
N LEU A 71 -10.46 13.18 -0.80
CA LEU A 71 -9.20 12.99 -0.09
C LEU A 71 -8.70 14.32 0.47
N SER A 72 -8.08 14.28 1.65
CA SER A 72 -7.34 15.45 2.13
C SER A 72 -6.06 15.66 1.31
N THR A 73 -5.61 16.91 1.20
CA THR A 73 -4.34 17.26 0.56
C THR A 73 -3.15 16.51 1.16
N GLU A 74 -3.17 16.24 2.46
CA GLU A 74 -2.15 15.44 3.14
C GLU A 74 -2.14 13.98 2.65
N MET A 75 -3.32 13.37 2.51
CA MET A 75 -3.43 12.00 1.97
C MET A 75 -2.92 11.93 0.53
N VAL A 76 -3.32 12.89 -0.30
CA VAL A 76 -2.88 13.00 -1.70
C VAL A 76 -1.36 13.04 -1.75
N SER A 77 -0.75 14.00 -1.07
CA SER A 77 0.70 14.17 -1.03
C SER A 77 1.41 12.91 -0.51
N ARG A 78 0.94 12.32 0.59
CA ARG A 78 1.58 11.13 1.19
C ARG A 78 1.56 9.92 0.25
N TYR A 79 0.40 9.59 -0.31
CA TYR A 79 0.25 8.36 -1.10
C TYR A 79 0.83 8.50 -2.51
N ALA A 80 0.50 9.58 -3.21
CA ALA A 80 0.98 9.82 -4.58
C ALA A 80 2.50 9.86 -4.64
N SER A 81 3.12 10.59 -3.70
CA SER A 81 4.55 10.82 -3.69
C SER A 81 5.38 9.55 -3.43
N ILE A 82 4.89 8.63 -2.59
CA ILE A 82 5.57 7.34 -2.38
C ILE A 82 5.30 6.40 -3.55
N ALA A 83 4.06 6.32 -4.04
CA ALA A 83 3.70 5.47 -5.18
C ALA A 83 4.47 5.85 -6.46
N ARG A 84 4.70 7.15 -6.70
CA ARG A 84 5.48 7.67 -7.83
C ARG A 84 6.98 7.35 -7.69
N ARG A 85 7.51 7.40 -6.47
CA ARG A 85 8.95 7.15 -6.20
C ARG A 85 9.31 5.66 -6.12
N VAL A 86 8.36 4.81 -5.73
CA VAL A 86 8.54 3.36 -5.62
C VAL A 86 7.64 2.69 -6.65
N PRO A 87 8.13 2.48 -7.88
CA PRO A 87 7.31 1.98 -8.98
C PRO A 87 6.92 0.50 -8.76
N PRO A 88 5.86 0.00 -9.44
CA PRO A 88 5.32 -1.35 -9.22
C PRO A 88 6.36 -2.48 -9.20
N GLU A 89 7.37 -2.43 -10.06
CA GLU A 89 8.45 -3.42 -10.16
C GLU A 89 9.38 -3.46 -8.94
N ASN A 90 9.38 -2.42 -8.10
CA ASN A 90 10.16 -2.35 -6.87
C ASN A 90 9.35 -2.78 -5.64
N ARG A 91 8.02 -2.80 -5.72
CA ARG A 91 7.13 -3.07 -4.58
C ARG A 91 7.17 -4.54 -4.19
N ARG A 92 7.07 -4.81 -2.89
CA ARG A 92 7.02 -6.16 -2.30
C ARG A 92 5.71 -6.29 -1.50
N PRO A 93 4.74 -7.09 -1.94
CA PRO A 93 3.40 -7.14 -1.32
C PRO A 93 3.39 -7.69 0.11
N ASN A 94 4.46 -8.35 0.55
CA ASN A 94 4.63 -8.85 1.91
C ASN A 94 5.23 -7.79 2.86
N LEU A 95 5.78 -6.70 2.34
CA LEU A 95 6.34 -5.62 3.15
C LEU A 95 5.31 -4.53 3.43
N SER A 96 5.48 -3.85 4.56
CA SER A 96 4.62 -2.74 4.96
C SER A 96 4.79 -1.54 4.01
N TRP A 97 3.77 -0.68 3.93
CA TRP A 97 3.91 0.62 3.27
C TRP A 97 5.08 1.44 3.83
N SER A 98 5.25 1.44 5.16
CA SER A 98 6.33 2.16 5.83
C SER A 98 7.72 1.67 5.40
N ALA A 99 7.91 0.37 5.16
CA ALA A 99 9.17 -0.16 4.64
C ALA A 99 9.50 0.40 3.25
N HIS A 100 8.49 0.60 2.41
CA HIS A 100 8.68 1.21 1.09
C HIS A 100 8.92 2.72 1.20
N ALA A 101 8.20 3.40 2.10
CA ALA A 101 8.42 4.82 2.38
C ALA A 101 9.88 5.09 2.81
N THR A 102 10.48 4.19 3.59
CA THR A 102 11.88 4.27 4.01
C THR A 102 12.85 4.30 2.83
N VAL A 103 12.60 3.54 1.77
CA VAL A 103 13.48 3.48 0.60
C VAL A 103 13.12 4.48 -0.49
N ALA A 104 11.99 5.18 -0.39
CA ALA A 104 11.42 5.97 -1.49
C ALA A 104 12.36 7.06 -2.04
N ARG A 105 13.31 7.55 -1.24
CA ARG A 105 14.29 8.56 -1.67
C ARG A 105 15.55 7.97 -2.32
N LEU A 106 15.70 6.65 -2.30
CA LEU A 106 16.85 5.96 -2.89
C LEU A 106 16.66 5.81 -4.41
N PRO A 107 17.77 5.71 -5.18
CA PRO A 107 17.74 5.23 -6.56
C PRO A 107 17.04 3.87 -6.69
N SER A 108 16.35 3.66 -7.81
CA SER A 108 15.50 2.48 -8.07
C SER A 108 16.22 1.13 -7.81
N ALA A 109 17.49 1.01 -8.21
CA ALA A 109 18.27 -0.21 -7.95
C ALA A 109 18.51 -0.46 -6.45
N GLN A 110 18.76 0.60 -5.67
CA GLN A 110 18.95 0.50 -4.22
C GLN A 110 17.63 0.20 -3.50
N GLN A 111 16.50 0.77 -3.95
CA GLN A 111 15.18 0.39 -3.45
C GLN A 111 14.95 -1.12 -3.56
N ARG A 112 15.15 -1.69 -4.75
CA ARG A 112 15.00 -3.14 -4.99
C ARG A 112 15.87 -3.97 -4.07
N ARG A 113 17.15 -3.60 -3.94
CA ARG A 113 18.12 -4.30 -3.09
C ARG A 113 17.67 -4.30 -1.63
N MET A 114 17.34 -3.12 -1.09
CA MET A 114 16.97 -2.97 0.31
C MET A 114 15.65 -3.66 0.66
N LEU A 115 14.66 -3.57 -0.22
CA LEU A 115 13.37 -4.26 -0.04
C LEU A 115 13.51 -5.78 -0.16
N ALA A 116 14.31 -6.27 -1.12
CA ALA A 116 14.59 -7.70 -1.23
C ALA A 116 15.31 -8.25 0.01
N GLU A 117 16.27 -7.49 0.57
CA GLU A 117 16.92 -7.87 1.82
C GLU A 117 15.94 -7.87 3.00
N ALA A 118 15.08 -6.85 3.09
CA ALA A 118 14.08 -6.75 4.15
C ALA A 118 13.13 -7.95 4.14
N GLU A 119 12.60 -8.30 2.96
CA GLU A 119 11.72 -9.47 2.79
C GLU A 119 12.45 -10.77 3.14
N LYS A 120 13.68 -10.97 2.63
CA LYS A 120 14.48 -12.18 2.89
C LYS A 120 14.80 -12.38 4.37
N ARG A 121 15.08 -11.29 5.10
CA ARG A 121 15.53 -11.34 6.50
C ARG A 121 14.40 -11.11 7.51
N GLY A 122 13.17 -10.87 7.04
CA GLY A 122 12.05 -10.53 7.91
C GLY A 122 12.24 -9.24 8.68
N LEU A 123 12.91 -8.24 8.08
CA LEU A 123 13.17 -6.97 8.76
C LEU A 123 11.87 -6.20 8.98
N ASN A 124 11.71 -5.66 10.18
CA ASN A 124 10.66 -4.67 10.42
C ASN A 124 11.05 -3.29 9.82
N SER A 125 10.08 -2.37 9.78
CA SER A 125 10.27 -1.04 9.16
C SER A 125 11.40 -0.23 9.83
N GLU A 126 11.60 -0.38 11.14
CA GLU A 126 12.64 0.35 11.88
C GLU A 126 14.04 -0.22 11.62
N GLU A 127 14.17 -1.55 11.54
CA GLU A 127 15.42 -2.21 11.17
C GLU A 127 15.85 -1.84 9.75
N LEU A 128 14.91 -1.83 8.80
CA LEU A 128 15.16 -1.39 7.43
C LEU A 128 15.60 0.09 7.41
N ARG A 129 14.92 0.95 8.18
CA ARG A 129 15.27 2.38 8.28
C ARG A 129 16.70 2.59 8.74
N LYS A 130 17.13 1.91 9.80
CA LYS A 130 18.51 2.00 10.30
C LYS A 130 19.54 1.59 9.25
N ARG A 131 19.24 0.55 8.47
CA ARG A 131 20.13 0.09 7.38
C ARG A 131 20.20 1.05 6.22
N VAL A 132 19.06 1.61 5.80
CA VAL A 132 19.04 2.64 4.76
C VAL A 132 19.87 3.85 5.20
N GLN A 133 19.73 4.29 6.45
CA GLN A 133 20.51 5.41 6.99
C GLN A 133 22.01 5.12 7.01
N ALA A 134 22.43 3.93 7.44
CA ALA A 134 23.83 3.53 7.41
C ALA A 134 24.39 3.54 5.98
N MET A 135 23.66 2.92 5.04
CA MET A 135 24.06 2.88 3.62
C MET A 135 24.17 4.29 3.01
N VAL A 136 23.22 5.18 3.30
CA VAL A 136 23.27 6.57 2.77
C VAL A 136 24.50 7.30 3.33
N LYS A 137 24.78 7.17 4.63
CA LYS A 137 25.95 7.78 5.26
C LYS A 137 27.27 7.27 4.67
N GLU A 138 27.34 5.98 4.33
CA GLU A 138 28.51 5.37 3.67
C GLU A 138 28.71 5.86 2.22
N LEU A 139 27.66 6.32 1.54
CA LEU A 139 27.74 6.86 0.18
C LEU A 139 28.07 8.36 0.15
N GLU A 140 27.81 9.08 1.25
CA GLU A 140 28.05 10.51 1.40
C GLU A 140 29.43 10.84 1.98
N GLY A 141 30.10 9.86 2.61
CA GLY A 141 31.45 9.99 3.19
C GLY A 141 32.54 9.46 2.27
#